data_AF-A0A085WLM5-F1
#
_entry.id   AF-A0A085WLM5-F1
#
_cell.length_a   1.000
_cell.length_b   1.000
_cell.length_c   1.000
_cell.angle_alpha   90.00
_cell.angle_beta   90.00
_cell.angle_gamma   90.00
#
_symmetry.space_group_name_H-M   'P 1'
#
loop_
_entity.id
_entity.type
_entity.pdbx_description
1 polymer ?
#
loop_
_entity_poly.entity_id
_entity_poly.type
_entity_poly.pdbx_seq_one_letter_code
_entity_poly.pdbx_strand_id
1 'polypeptide(L)'
;MEELPHGAVLWLTRPTPADFDSEESRLAQARALVHLRPELSLESTLATLRQRSLEFSPIPLEFDPDVADILRMEAEFEGGCGNRALVERLNRYHPPPVSEWLPTAQAPAPDVDSVQAAIDTYEGLYAEQLVALFEKEVPQVMKGTLEALPHLDWHLWHMHWGKRLTHAQRETLVPALGAFLGRYLVDGLGGRWVPRKKLEEAAVIVGYRAWLPFLRARHALQNQEAPLDYSCSQLFRTAQRLARAHSH
;
A
#
# COMPACT_ATOMS: atom_id res chain seq x y z
N MET A 1 -14.44 -0.45 -41.88
CA MET A 1 -14.85 -0.64 -43.28
C MET A 1 -14.49 0.65 -43.99
N GLU A 2 -13.64 0.58 -45.02
CA GLU A 2 -13.22 1.75 -45.78
C GLU A 2 -13.34 1.43 -47.28
N GLU A 3 -13.92 2.36 -48.04
CA GLU A 3 -14.09 2.22 -49.48
C GLU A 3 -12.82 2.68 -50.22
N LEU A 4 -12.30 1.80 -51.07
CA LEU A 4 -11.11 2.05 -51.89
C LEU A 4 -11.51 2.47 -53.31
N PRO A 5 -10.59 3.10 -54.07
CA PRO A 5 -10.82 3.41 -55.48
C PRO A 5 -11.27 2.17 -56.26
N HIS A 6 -12.19 2.35 -57.21
CA HIS A 6 -12.76 1.29 -58.07
C HIS A 6 -13.76 0.34 -57.38
N GLY A 7 -14.34 0.72 -56.24
CA GLY A 7 -15.44 -0.03 -55.60
C GLY A 7 -15.01 -1.24 -54.78
N ALA A 8 -13.72 -1.34 -54.44
CA ALA A 8 -13.22 -2.33 -53.47
C ALA A 8 -13.46 -1.84 -52.03
N VAL A 9 -13.62 -2.76 -51.09
CA VAL A 9 -13.82 -2.44 -49.66
C VAL A 9 -12.74 -3.11 -48.82
N LEU A 10 -12.06 -2.32 -47.99
CA LEU A 10 -11.18 -2.85 -46.95
C LEU A 10 -11.98 -3.14 -45.68
N TRP A 11 -12.01 -4.42 -45.30
CA TRP A 11 -12.61 -4.89 -44.06
C TRP A 11 -11.54 -5.45 -43.13
N LEU A 12 -11.21 -4.70 -42.08
CA LEU A 12 -10.35 -5.17 -41.00
C LEU A 12 -11.20 -5.94 -39.98
N THR A 13 -11.10 -7.27 -39.98
CA THR A 13 -11.67 -8.14 -38.93
C THR A 13 -10.71 -8.35 -37.76
N ARG A 14 -9.41 -8.09 -37.98
CA ARG A 14 -8.33 -8.18 -37.00
C ARG A 14 -7.24 -7.14 -37.30
N PRO A 15 -6.43 -6.75 -36.31
CA PRO A 15 -6.50 -7.19 -34.91
C PRO A 15 -7.69 -6.61 -34.14
N THR A 16 -8.20 -7.37 -33.19
CA THR A 16 -9.15 -6.86 -32.19
C THR A 16 -8.40 -6.21 -31.03
N PRO A 17 -9.05 -5.44 -30.14
CA PRO A 17 -8.41 -4.93 -28.94
C PRO A 17 -7.77 -6.01 -28.06
N ALA A 18 -8.24 -7.26 -28.13
CA ALA A 18 -7.68 -8.38 -27.38
C ALA A 18 -6.36 -8.91 -27.97
N ASP A 19 -6.08 -8.64 -29.25
CA ASP A 19 -4.88 -9.14 -29.94
C ASP A 19 -3.77 -8.08 -30.02
N PHE A 20 -3.86 -7.04 -29.20
CA PHE A 20 -2.99 -5.87 -29.31
C PHE A 20 -1.52 -6.18 -28.99
N ASP A 21 -1.19 -7.28 -28.33
CA ASP A 21 0.21 -7.66 -28.07
C ASP A 21 0.73 -8.74 -29.02
N SER A 22 -0.12 -9.26 -29.92
CA SER A 22 0.27 -10.29 -30.88
C SER A 22 1.08 -9.72 -32.05
N GLU A 23 2.20 -10.38 -32.35
CA GLU A 23 3.09 -9.99 -33.44
C GLU A 23 2.39 -10.07 -34.82
N GLU A 24 1.61 -11.13 -35.05
CA GLU A 24 0.84 -11.31 -36.29
C GLU A 24 -0.17 -10.18 -36.47
N SER A 25 -0.85 -9.82 -35.39
CA SER A 25 -1.80 -8.73 -35.30
C SER A 25 -1.18 -7.37 -35.61
N ARG A 26 0.01 -7.10 -35.06
CA ARG A 26 0.73 -5.84 -35.30
C ARG A 26 1.27 -5.74 -36.72
N LEU A 27 1.73 -6.85 -37.29
CA LEU A 27 2.15 -6.90 -38.68
C LEU A 27 0.95 -6.66 -39.63
N ALA A 28 -0.20 -7.27 -39.37
CA ALA A 28 -1.41 -7.05 -40.15
C ALA A 28 -1.88 -5.59 -40.08
N GLN A 29 -1.88 -5.00 -38.88
CA GLN A 29 -2.21 -3.59 -38.68
C GLN A 29 -1.23 -2.65 -39.39
N ALA A 30 0.08 -2.91 -39.31
CA ALA A 30 1.10 -2.11 -39.98
C ALA A 30 0.92 -2.13 -41.51
N ARG A 31 0.64 -3.31 -42.09
CA ARG A 31 0.36 -3.47 -43.53
C ARG A 31 -0.88 -2.69 -43.95
N ALA A 32 -1.95 -2.76 -43.17
CA ALA A 32 -3.17 -2.02 -43.44
C ALA A 32 -2.96 -0.49 -43.40
N LEU A 33 -2.23 0.01 -42.38
CA LEU A 33 -1.92 1.43 -42.27
C LEU A 33 -1.09 1.96 -43.43
N VAL A 34 -0.05 1.22 -43.86
CA VAL A 34 0.78 1.60 -45.01
C VAL A 34 -0.01 1.58 -46.32
N HIS A 35 -0.94 0.63 -46.47
CA HIS A 35 -1.81 0.57 -47.64
C HIS A 35 -2.73 1.80 -47.76
N LEU A 36 -3.29 2.26 -46.64
CA LEU A 36 -4.16 3.43 -46.58
C LEU A 36 -3.39 4.76 -46.60
N ARG A 37 -2.12 4.75 -46.17
CA ARG A 37 -1.26 5.93 -46.03
C ARG A 37 0.11 5.64 -46.65
N PRO A 38 0.24 5.79 -47.99
CA PRO A 38 1.43 5.39 -48.74
C PRO A 38 2.73 6.10 -48.33
N GLU A 39 2.63 7.22 -47.62
CA GLU A 39 3.77 7.95 -47.06
C GLU A 39 4.40 7.27 -45.83
N LEU A 40 3.73 6.29 -45.22
CA LEU A 40 4.24 5.56 -44.06
C LEU A 40 5.17 4.42 -44.49
N SER A 41 6.24 4.20 -43.71
CA SER A 41 7.08 3.01 -43.89
C SER A 41 6.55 1.84 -43.06
N LEU A 42 6.59 0.63 -43.62
CA LEU A 42 6.17 -0.58 -42.89
C LEU A 42 7.01 -0.82 -41.64
N GLU A 43 8.33 -0.64 -41.76
CA GLU A 43 9.29 -0.87 -40.68
C GLU A 43 9.05 0.08 -39.50
N SER A 44 9.00 1.39 -39.75
CA SER A 44 8.78 2.39 -38.69
C SER A 44 7.38 2.27 -38.06
N THR A 45 6.36 1.95 -38.87
CA THR A 45 5.00 1.75 -38.38
C THR A 45 4.92 0.53 -37.48
N LEU A 46 5.52 -0.60 -37.89
CA LEU A 46 5.55 -1.82 -37.09
C LEU A 46 6.35 -1.62 -35.80
N ALA A 47 7.50 -0.95 -35.86
CA ALA A 47 8.29 -0.64 -34.66
C ALA A 47 7.49 0.21 -33.66
N THR A 48 6.78 1.25 -34.13
CA THR A 48 5.92 2.09 -33.29
C THR A 48 4.77 1.29 -32.67
N LEU A 49 4.14 0.41 -33.44
CA LEU A 49 3.06 -0.44 -32.99
C LEU A 49 3.53 -1.47 -31.94
N ARG A 50 4.70 -2.08 -32.13
CA ARG A 50 5.34 -2.96 -31.12
C ARG A 50 5.66 -2.21 -29.84
N GLN A 51 6.24 -1.01 -29.94
CA GLN A 51 6.55 -0.18 -28.77
C GLN A 51 5.29 0.13 -27.94
N ARG A 52 4.21 0.54 -28.59
CA ARG A 52 2.92 0.76 -27.92
C ARG A 52 2.37 -0.52 -27.30
N SER A 53 2.54 -1.66 -27.95
CA SER A 53 2.11 -2.94 -27.38
C SER A 53 2.84 -3.22 -26.08
N LEU A 54 4.16 -3.04 -26.05
CA LEU A 54 4.97 -3.24 -24.85
C LEU A 54 4.54 -2.33 -23.70
N GLU A 55 4.15 -1.09 -23.98
CA GLU A 55 3.65 -0.13 -22.98
C GLU A 55 2.34 -0.58 -22.32
N PHE A 56 1.48 -1.29 -23.05
CA PHE A 56 0.17 -1.74 -22.57
C PHE A 56 0.13 -3.22 -22.18
N SER A 57 1.18 -4.00 -22.51
CA SER A 57 1.29 -5.40 -22.11
C SER A 57 1.35 -5.48 -20.58
N PRO A 58 0.41 -6.21 -19.93
CA PRO A 58 0.44 -6.42 -18.49
C PRO A 58 1.73 -7.13 -18.08
N ILE A 59 2.24 -6.79 -16.90
CA ILE A 59 3.37 -7.49 -16.27
C ILE A 59 2.92 -8.13 -14.95
N PRO A 60 3.60 -9.19 -14.46
CA PRO A 60 3.28 -9.81 -13.19
C PRO A 60 3.34 -8.81 -12.01
N LEU A 61 2.45 -9.00 -11.04
CA LEU A 61 2.48 -8.25 -9.78
C LEU A 61 3.44 -8.95 -8.81
N GLU A 62 4.59 -8.34 -8.57
CA GLU A 62 5.66 -8.86 -7.71
C GLU A 62 5.89 -7.92 -6.52
N PHE A 63 4.78 -7.42 -5.96
CA PHE A 63 4.79 -6.48 -4.84
C PHE A 63 5.46 -7.07 -3.60
N ASP A 64 6.16 -6.22 -2.85
CA ASP A 64 6.76 -6.61 -1.57
C ASP A 64 5.68 -7.17 -0.62
N PRO A 65 5.87 -8.39 -0.08
CA PRO A 65 4.84 -9.07 0.71
C PRO A 65 4.43 -8.31 1.98
N ASP A 66 5.27 -7.40 2.48
CA ASP A 66 4.96 -6.62 3.68
C ASP A 66 3.99 -5.48 3.42
N VAL A 67 3.83 -5.06 2.17
CA VAL A 67 2.94 -3.95 1.76
C VAL A 67 2.08 -4.30 0.55
N ALA A 68 2.08 -5.56 0.09
CA ALA A 68 1.41 -6.00 -1.14
C ALA A 68 -0.07 -5.62 -1.19
N ASP A 69 -0.80 -5.70 -0.07
CA ASP A 69 -2.22 -5.33 -0.02
C ASP A 69 -2.43 -3.82 -0.25
N ILE A 70 -1.52 -2.98 0.25
CA ILE A 70 -1.54 -1.52 0.05
C ILE A 70 -1.26 -1.20 -1.42
N LEU A 71 -0.22 -1.82 -1.99
CA LEU A 71 0.17 -1.61 -3.38
C LEU A 71 -0.89 -2.14 -4.37
N ARG A 72 -1.58 -3.23 -4.02
CA ARG A 72 -2.69 -3.76 -4.81
C ARG A 72 -3.87 -2.80 -4.85
N MET A 73 -4.29 -2.24 -3.71
CA MET A 73 -5.37 -1.25 -3.69
C MET A 73 -5.02 -0.02 -4.53
N GLU A 74 -3.78 0.45 -4.49
CA GLU A 74 -3.35 1.57 -5.31
C GLU A 74 -3.35 1.23 -6.80
N ALA A 75 -2.83 0.07 -7.18
CA ALA A 75 -2.85 -0.40 -8.56
C ALA A 75 -4.29 -0.51 -9.08
N GLU A 76 -5.22 -1.02 -8.27
CA GLU A 76 -6.64 -1.12 -8.60
C GLU A 76 -7.30 0.26 -8.72
N PHE A 77 -6.98 1.20 -7.84
CA PHE A 77 -7.53 2.55 -7.84
C PHE A 77 -7.11 3.35 -9.08
N GLU A 78 -5.83 3.31 -9.46
CA GLU A 78 -5.24 4.07 -10.57
C GLU A 78 -5.60 3.53 -11.97
N GLY A 79 -6.64 2.70 -12.08
CA GLY A 79 -7.10 2.13 -13.36
C GLY A 79 -6.57 0.72 -13.65
N GLY A 80 -6.09 0.01 -12.62
CA GLY A 80 -5.76 -1.41 -12.66
C GLY A 80 -4.35 -1.74 -13.13
N CYS A 81 -4.06 -3.04 -13.17
CA CYS A 81 -2.76 -3.62 -13.56
C CYS A 81 -2.40 -3.42 -15.05
N GLY A 82 -3.21 -2.67 -15.80
CA GLY A 82 -2.97 -2.33 -17.21
C GLY A 82 -1.99 -1.17 -17.39
N ASN A 83 -1.73 -0.39 -16.34
CA ASN A 83 -0.70 0.65 -16.38
C ASN A 83 0.67 0.05 -16.04
N ARG A 84 1.41 -0.38 -17.06
CA ARG A 84 2.73 -1.00 -16.89
C ARG A 84 3.71 -0.13 -16.11
N ALA A 85 3.78 1.17 -16.41
CA ALA A 85 4.71 2.08 -15.73
C ALA A 85 4.40 2.20 -14.23
N LEU A 86 3.12 2.20 -13.86
CA LEU A 86 2.70 2.13 -12.47
C LEU A 86 3.13 0.81 -11.83
N VAL A 87 2.80 -0.33 -12.46
CA VAL A 87 3.15 -1.66 -11.91
C VAL A 87 4.66 -1.83 -11.77
N GLU A 88 5.47 -1.37 -12.73
CA GLU A 88 6.93 -1.39 -12.65
C GLU A 88 7.48 -0.51 -11.51
N ARG A 89 6.80 0.60 -11.18
CA ARG A 89 7.15 1.43 -10.03
C ARG A 89 6.81 0.71 -8.72
N LEU A 90 5.61 0.13 -8.63
CA LEU A 90 5.15 -0.56 -7.42
C LEU A 90 5.92 -1.87 -7.16
N ASN A 91 6.26 -2.64 -8.20
CA ASN A 91 7.09 -3.86 -8.09
C ASN A 91 8.51 -3.56 -7.58
N ARG A 92 9.06 -2.38 -7.87
CA ARG A 92 10.40 -1.98 -7.38
C ARG A 92 10.37 -1.40 -5.97
N TYR A 93 9.20 -1.11 -5.44
CA TYR A 93 9.08 -0.50 -4.13
C TYR A 93 9.28 -1.56 -3.03
N HIS A 94 10.22 -1.27 -2.14
CA HIS A 94 10.43 -2.02 -0.91
C HIS A 94 10.38 -1.04 0.27
N PRO A 95 9.54 -1.28 1.29
CA PRO A 95 9.49 -0.42 2.45
C PRO A 95 10.81 -0.53 3.25
N PRO A 96 11.26 0.55 3.92
CA PRO A 96 12.37 0.49 4.86
C PRO A 96 12.15 -0.60 5.93
N PRO A 97 13.22 -1.21 6.47
CA PRO A 97 13.09 -2.19 7.55
C PRO A 97 12.44 -1.58 8.80
N VAL A 98 11.61 -2.37 9.48
CA VAL A 98 10.98 -1.95 10.74
C VAL A 98 12.03 -1.79 11.83
N SER A 99 12.21 -0.55 12.28
CA SER A 99 13.20 -0.16 13.28
C SER A 99 12.58 0.15 14.65
N GLU A 100 11.26 0.29 14.70
CA GLU A 100 10.50 0.70 15.88
C GLU A 100 10.28 -0.45 16.89
N TRP A 101 11.39 -1.04 17.35
CA TRP A 101 11.38 -2.07 18.39
C TRP A 101 12.71 -2.11 19.16
N LEU A 102 12.67 -2.65 20.37
CA LEU A 102 13.84 -2.92 21.21
C LEU A 102 13.80 -4.38 21.69
N PRO A 103 14.94 -5.01 22.01
CA PRO A 103 14.93 -6.27 22.74
C PRO A 103 14.19 -6.11 24.08
N THR A 104 13.37 -7.08 24.47
CA THR A 104 12.59 -7.00 25.74
C THR A 104 13.49 -6.76 26.96
N ALA A 105 14.70 -7.31 26.98
CA ALA A 105 15.67 -7.11 28.05
C ALA A 105 16.16 -5.65 28.19
N GLN A 106 16.03 -4.85 27.13
CA GLN A 106 16.39 -3.42 27.09
C GLN A 106 15.15 -2.52 27.20
N ALA A 107 13.94 -3.11 27.24
CA ALA A 107 12.72 -2.34 27.35
C ALA A 107 12.60 -1.76 28.78
N PRO A 108 12.51 -0.44 28.93
CA PRO A 108 12.35 0.19 30.24
C PRO A 108 11.02 -0.23 30.87
N ALA A 109 10.98 -0.26 32.21
CA ALA A 109 9.75 -0.48 32.95
C ALA A 109 8.76 0.70 32.75
N PRO A 110 7.46 0.48 32.98
CA PRO A 110 6.50 1.58 32.98
C PRO A 110 6.89 2.68 33.96
N ASP A 111 6.76 3.94 33.55
CA ASP A 111 7.09 5.13 34.36
C ASP A 111 5.89 6.08 34.56
N VAL A 112 4.69 5.61 34.17
CA VAL A 112 3.41 6.28 34.40
C VAL A 112 2.91 6.03 35.82
N ASP A 113 2.10 6.95 36.35
CA ASP A 113 1.59 6.87 37.72
C ASP A 113 0.58 5.72 37.90
N SER A 114 -0.18 5.38 36.86
CA SER A 114 -1.09 4.24 36.82
C SER A 114 -1.02 3.54 35.47
N VAL A 115 -0.52 2.30 35.46
CA VAL A 115 -0.41 1.48 34.25
C VAL A 115 -1.78 1.19 33.64
N GLN A 116 -2.76 0.80 34.48
CA GLN A 116 -4.09 0.44 33.99
C GLN A 116 -4.79 1.66 33.38
N ALA A 117 -4.73 2.82 34.04
CA ALA A 117 -5.36 4.04 33.51
C ALA A 117 -4.74 4.48 32.17
N ALA A 118 -3.44 4.26 31.98
CA ALA A 118 -2.78 4.54 30.70
C ALA A 118 -3.25 3.58 29.60
N ILE A 119 -3.37 2.28 29.91
CA ILE A 119 -3.92 1.27 28.98
C ILE A 119 -5.37 1.61 28.63
N ASP A 120 -6.20 1.93 29.62
CA ASP A 120 -7.60 2.33 29.41
C ASP A 120 -7.69 3.56 28.50
N THR A 121 -6.73 4.50 28.60
CA THR A 121 -6.65 5.65 27.71
C THR A 121 -6.28 5.25 26.28
N TYR A 122 -5.30 4.36 26.11
CA TYR A 122 -4.91 3.89 24.77
C TYR A 122 -6.06 3.15 24.10
N GLU A 123 -6.62 2.17 24.79
CA GLU A 123 -7.64 1.28 24.23
C GLU A 123 -9.02 1.92 24.19
N GLY A 124 -9.44 2.63 25.23
CA GLY A 124 -10.79 3.21 25.31
C GLY A 124 -10.92 4.61 24.71
N LEU A 125 -9.86 5.43 24.70
CA LEU A 125 -9.95 6.78 24.11
C LEU A 125 -9.28 6.84 22.74
N TYR A 126 -7.99 6.55 22.65
CA TYR A 126 -7.23 6.80 21.42
C TYR A 126 -7.63 5.87 20.28
N ALA A 127 -7.73 4.56 20.53
CA ALA A 127 -8.12 3.62 19.47
C ALA A 127 -9.57 3.85 19.01
N GLU A 128 -10.48 4.25 19.91
CA GLU A 128 -11.86 4.63 19.54
C GLU A 128 -11.91 5.94 18.74
N GLN A 129 -11.07 6.92 19.07
CA GLN A 129 -10.93 8.14 18.27
C GLN A 129 -10.51 7.84 16.83
N LEU A 130 -9.63 6.87 16.60
CA LEU A 130 -9.26 6.48 15.24
C LEU A 130 -10.47 5.93 14.48
N VAL A 131 -11.24 5.06 15.13
CA VAL A 131 -12.45 4.49 14.55
C VAL A 131 -13.43 5.60 14.18
N ALA A 132 -13.71 6.52 15.09
CA ALA A 132 -14.60 7.66 14.84
C ALA A 132 -14.12 8.58 13.71
N LEU A 133 -12.79 8.74 13.54
CA LEU A 133 -12.21 9.59 12.51
C LEU A 133 -12.28 8.97 11.10
N PHE A 134 -12.27 7.63 10.99
CA PHE A 134 -12.14 6.94 9.70
C PHE A 134 -13.28 5.94 9.40
N GLU A 135 -14.30 5.82 10.24
CA GLU A 135 -15.40 4.86 10.02
C GLU A 135 -16.11 5.02 8.67
N LYS A 136 -16.11 6.22 8.08
CA LYS A 136 -16.76 6.49 6.79
C LYS A 136 -15.85 6.16 5.62
N GLU A 137 -14.60 6.59 5.69
CA GLU A 137 -13.61 6.45 4.61
C GLU A 137 -12.96 5.07 4.60
N VAL A 138 -12.82 4.45 5.78
CA VAL A 138 -12.22 3.14 6.00
C VAL A 138 -13.14 2.29 6.89
N PRO A 139 -14.29 1.80 6.39
CA PRO A 139 -15.28 1.07 7.20
C PRO A 139 -14.74 -0.18 7.91
N GLN A 140 -13.62 -0.73 7.45
CA GLN A 140 -12.93 -1.87 8.04
C GLN A 140 -12.45 -1.59 9.48
N VAL A 141 -12.19 -0.32 9.84
CA VAL A 141 -11.80 0.04 11.22
C VAL A 141 -12.89 -0.30 12.24
N MET A 142 -14.16 -0.30 11.84
CA MET A 142 -15.30 -0.69 12.68
C MET A 142 -15.36 -2.20 12.94
N LYS A 143 -14.84 -3.01 12.02
CA LYS A 143 -14.91 -4.47 12.12
C LYS A 143 -13.91 -5.03 13.14
N GLY A 144 -12.92 -4.24 13.54
CA GLY A 144 -11.85 -4.68 14.44
C GLY A 144 -11.03 -5.84 13.88
N THR A 145 -11.00 -6.02 12.55
CA THR A 145 -10.25 -7.09 11.89
C THR A 145 -8.88 -6.58 11.45
N LEU A 146 -7.91 -7.49 11.36
CA LEU A 146 -6.56 -7.18 10.86
C LEU A 146 -6.55 -6.59 9.44
N GLU A 147 -7.61 -6.82 8.67
CA GLU A 147 -7.82 -6.20 7.36
C GLU A 147 -7.88 -4.67 7.44
N ALA A 148 -8.25 -4.09 8.58
CA ALA A 148 -8.32 -2.64 8.75
C ALA A 148 -6.95 -1.95 8.57
N LEU A 149 -5.84 -2.60 8.94
CA LEU A 149 -4.50 -2.00 8.88
C LEU A 149 -4.10 -1.62 7.44
N PRO A 150 -4.11 -2.52 6.45
CA PRO A 150 -3.71 -2.15 5.09
C PRO A 150 -4.65 -1.11 4.48
N HIS A 151 -5.96 -1.20 4.74
CA HIS A 151 -6.91 -0.20 4.24
C HIS A 151 -6.65 1.20 4.83
N LEU A 152 -6.33 1.27 6.11
CA LEU A 152 -5.97 2.52 6.77
C LEU A 152 -4.64 3.09 6.24
N ASP A 153 -3.60 2.25 6.13
CA ASP A 153 -2.31 2.66 5.59
C ASP A 153 -2.45 3.19 4.15
N TRP A 154 -3.20 2.48 3.30
CA TRP A 154 -3.50 2.91 1.94
C TRP A 154 -4.25 4.24 1.92
N HIS A 155 -5.31 4.40 2.72
CA HIS A 155 -6.06 5.65 2.78
C HIS A 155 -5.17 6.83 3.19
N LEU A 156 -4.33 6.66 4.23
CA LEU A 156 -3.43 7.70 4.71
C LEU A 156 -2.40 8.11 3.64
N TRP A 157 -1.83 7.13 2.93
CA TRP A 157 -0.86 7.36 1.85
C TRP A 157 -1.52 8.03 0.63
N HIS A 158 -2.59 7.41 0.12
CA HIS A 158 -3.31 7.84 -1.07
C HIS A 158 -3.85 9.27 -0.93
N MET A 159 -4.40 9.60 0.24
CA MET A 159 -4.93 10.94 0.51
C MET A 159 -3.86 11.94 0.97
N HIS A 160 -2.60 11.53 1.02
CA HIS A 160 -1.42 12.32 1.40
C HIS A 160 -1.53 12.98 2.78
N TRP A 161 -2.07 12.26 3.76
CA TRP A 161 -2.33 12.79 5.10
C TRP A 161 -1.09 13.37 5.77
N GLY A 162 0.06 12.71 5.64
CA GLY A 162 1.27 13.18 6.32
C GLY A 162 1.76 14.57 5.89
N LYS A 163 1.37 15.04 4.70
CA LYS A 163 1.62 16.42 4.22
C LYS A 163 0.49 17.39 4.58
N ARG A 164 -0.75 16.92 4.67
CA ARG A 164 -1.95 17.76 4.82
C ARG A 164 -2.32 18.06 6.28
N LEU A 165 -1.82 17.27 7.21
CA LEU A 165 -2.12 17.40 8.62
C LEU A 165 -1.52 18.67 9.23
N THR A 166 -2.37 19.46 9.89
CA THR A 166 -1.93 20.49 10.84
C THR A 166 -1.24 19.87 12.05
N HIS A 167 -0.47 20.67 12.79
CA HIS A 167 0.15 20.22 14.04
C HIS A 167 -0.89 19.67 15.03
N ALA A 168 -2.02 20.37 15.22
CA ALA A 168 -3.07 19.94 16.13
C ALA A 168 -3.69 18.58 15.72
N GLN A 169 -3.98 18.40 14.43
CA GLN A 169 -4.52 17.12 13.94
C GLN A 169 -3.50 15.99 14.10
N ARG A 170 -2.20 16.28 13.91
CA ARG A 170 -1.13 15.30 14.11
C ARG A 170 -1.03 14.86 15.57
N GLU A 171 -1.14 15.80 16.52
CA GLU A 171 -1.14 15.47 17.96
C GLU A 171 -2.35 14.64 18.39
N THR A 172 -3.48 14.71 17.66
CA THR A 172 -4.61 13.80 17.87
C THR A 172 -4.42 12.46 17.19
N LEU A 173 -3.94 12.46 15.94
CA LEU A 173 -3.90 11.26 15.11
C LEU A 173 -2.76 10.31 15.46
N VAL A 174 -1.60 10.82 15.89
CA VAL A 174 -0.46 9.97 16.30
C VAL A 174 -0.84 9.05 17.47
N PRO A 175 -1.43 9.56 18.58
CA PRO A 175 -1.95 8.69 19.64
C PRO A 175 -3.01 7.70 19.14
N ALA A 176 -3.97 8.16 18.32
CA ALA A 176 -5.05 7.32 17.82
C ALA A 176 -4.53 6.15 16.97
N LEU A 177 -3.62 6.42 16.04
CA LEU A 177 -3.00 5.42 15.17
C LEU A 177 -2.09 4.46 15.94
N GLY A 178 -1.27 4.99 16.86
CA GLY A 178 -0.39 4.17 17.69
C GLY A 178 -1.16 3.23 18.61
N ALA A 179 -2.23 3.72 19.24
CA ALA A 179 -3.08 2.89 20.09
C ALA A 179 -3.83 1.84 19.27
N PHE A 180 -4.34 2.18 18.09
CA PHE A 180 -5.02 1.25 17.20
C PHE A 180 -4.09 0.10 16.76
N LEU A 181 -2.86 0.42 16.33
CA LEU A 181 -1.84 -0.58 16.02
C LEU A 181 -1.49 -1.43 17.25
N GLY A 182 -1.29 -0.79 18.40
CA GLY A 182 -0.97 -1.46 19.65
C GLY A 182 -2.05 -2.45 20.10
N ARG A 183 -3.33 -2.10 19.93
CA ARG A 183 -4.46 -3.00 20.18
C ARG A 183 -4.33 -4.29 19.37
N TYR A 184 -3.99 -4.21 18.08
CA TYR A 184 -3.78 -5.43 17.28
C TYR A 184 -2.56 -6.24 17.73
N LEU A 185 -1.48 -5.61 18.20
CA LEU A 185 -0.34 -6.33 18.77
C LEU A 185 -0.74 -7.07 20.06
N VAL A 186 -1.62 -6.49 20.88
CA VAL A 186 -2.16 -7.13 22.09
C VAL A 186 -3.12 -8.25 21.71
N ASP A 187 -4.21 -7.93 21.01
CA ASP A 187 -5.31 -8.86 20.72
C ASP A 187 -4.91 -9.95 19.74
N GLY A 188 -4.15 -9.59 18.71
CA GLY A 188 -3.78 -10.48 17.61
C GLY A 188 -2.55 -11.34 17.88
N LEU A 189 -1.63 -10.89 18.74
CA LEU A 189 -0.35 -11.57 19.02
C LEU A 189 -0.12 -11.89 20.51
N GLY A 190 -1.09 -11.63 21.38
CA GLY A 190 -0.97 -11.85 22.83
C GLY A 190 0.03 -10.90 23.50
N GLY A 191 0.18 -9.70 22.95
CA GLY A 191 1.12 -8.70 23.45
C GLY A 191 0.74 -8.12 24.82
N ARG A 192 1.71 -7.49 25.49
CA ARG A 192 1.51 -6.78 26.76
C ARG A 192 2.00 -5.35 26.68
N TRP A 193 1.14 -4.40 27.02
CA TRP A 193 1.50 -2.98 27.11
C TRP A 193 2.57 -2.69 28.17
N VAL A 194 3.45 -1.76 27.83
CA VAL A 194 4.42 -1.10 28.70
C VAL A 194 4.23 0.40 28.50
N PRO A 195 3.29 1.03 29.23
CA PRO A 195 3.01 2.45 29.07
C PRO A 195 4.17 3.32 29.55
N ARG A 196 4.38 4.46 28.88
CA ARG A 196 5.42 5.42 29.21
C ARG A 196 4.88 6.84 29.24
N LYS A 197 5.49 7.72 30.03
CA LYS A 197 5.16 9.15 30.09
C LYS A 197 5.35 9.84 28.74
N LYS A 198 6.42 9.48 28.04
CA LYS A 198 6.61 9.85 26.63
C LYS A 198 5.95 8.80 25.75
N LEU A 199 4.93 9.20 25.01
CA LEU A 199 4.06 8.27 24.29
C LEU A 199 4.83 7.46 23.23
N GLU A 200 5.79 8.05 22.53
CA GLU A 200 6.63 7.35 21.54
C GLU A 200 7.56 6.29 22.15
N GLU A 201 7.75 6.29 23.47
CA GLU A 201 8.49 5.24 24.17
C GLU A 201 7.59 4.13 24.70
N ALA A 202 6.27 4.31 24.67
CA ALA A 202 5.32 3.28 25.09
C ALA A 202 5.37 2.11 24.12
N ALA A 203 5.40 0.90 24.68
CA ALA A 203 5.67 -0.31 23.91
C ALA A 203 4.62 -1.40 24.12
N VAL A 204 4.53 -2.33 23.17
CA VAL A 204 3.85 -3.62 23.33
C VAL A 204 4.90 -4.72 23.25
N ILE A 205 5.07 -5.48 24.33
CA ILE A 205 5.97 -6.64 24.34
C ILE A 205 5.26 -7.81 23.65
N VAL A 206 5.88 -8.33 22.60
CA VAL A 206 5.49 -9.56 21.91
C VAL A 206 6.73 -10.46 21.79
N GLY A 207 6.76 -11.56 22.53
CA GLY A 207 7.95 -12.41 22.65
C GLY A 207 9.15 -11.64 23.20
N TYR A 208 10.30 -11.72 22.52
CA TYR A 208 11.55 -11.06 22.92
C TYR A 208 11.72 -9.62 22.38
N ARG A 209 10.64 -8.99 21.89
CA ARG A 209 10.68 -7.62 21.39
C ARG A 209 9.62 -6.76 22.04
N ALA A 210 10.01 -5.53 22.35
CA ALA A 210 9.13 -4.43 22.71
C ALA A 210 8.93 -3.55 21.47
N TRP A 211 7.74 -3.60 20.88
CA TRP A 211 7.36 -2.85 19.68
C TRP A 211 6.86 -1.46 20.07
N LEU A 212 7.21 -0.42 19.31
CA LEU A 212 6.92 0.98 19.63
C LEU A 212 5.83 1.54 18.68
N PRO A 213 4.54 1.24 18.91
CA PRO A 213 3.49 1.56 17.93
C PRO A 213 3.24 3.07 17.79
N PHE A 214 3.41 3.85 18.85
CA PHE A 214 3.26 5.31 18.78
C PHE A 214 4.41 5.99 18.04
N LEU A 215 5.64 5.47 18.18
CA LEU A 215 6.76 5.93 17.37
C LEU A 215 6.53 5.61 15.89
N ARG A 216 6.03 4.40 15.59
CA ARG A 216 5.65 4.02 14.22
C ARG A 216 4.61 4.97 13.65
N ALA A 217 3.55 5.28 14.40
CA ALA A 217 2.50 6.21 13.98
C ALA A 217 3.05 7.63 13.73
N ARG A 218 3.99 8.11 14.58
CA ARG A 218 4.67 9.39 14.39
C ARG A 218 5.45 9.41 13.07
N HIS A 219 6.20 8.35 12.77
CA HIS A 219 6.91 8.23 11.51
C HIS A 219 5.94 8.14 10.33
N ALA A 220 4.89 7.33 10.40
CA ALA A 220 3.89 7.15 9.34
C ALA A 220 3.23 8.45 8.90
N LEU A 221 3.08 9.42 9.79
CA LEU A 221 2.41 10.67 9.47
C LEU A 221 3.39 11.79 9.10
N GLN A 222 4.71 11.58 9.08
CA GLN A 222 5.70 12.66 8.98
C GLN A 222 5.74 13.38 7.62
N ASN A 223 5.43 12.69 6.54
CA ASN A 223 5.45 13.24 5.18
C ASN A 223 4.49 12.46 4.25
N GLN A 224 4.51 12.77 2.95
CA GLN A 224 3.60 12.19 1.97
C GLN A 224 3.75 10.67 1.78
N GLU A 225 4.97 10.17 1.64
CA GLU A 225 5.26 8.75 1.37
C GLU A 225 5.34 7.92 2.67
N ALA A 226 5.46 8.61 3.80
CA ALA A 226 5.65 8.01 5.10
C ALA A 226 4.59 6.97 5.52
N PRO A 227 3.29 7.06 5.18
CA PRO A 227 2.35 6.02 5.55
C PRO A 227 2.63 4.68 4.83
N LEU A 228 3.30 4.70 3.67
CA LEU A 228 3.77 3.51 2.99
C LEU A 228 5.10 3.03 3.59
N ASP A 229 6.09 3.94 3.72
CA ASP A 229 7.42 3.62 4.27
C ASP A 229 7.37 3.12 5.72
N TYR A 230 6.43 3.67 6.49
CA TYR A 230 6.21 3.38 7.90
C TYR A 230 4.82 2.79 8.17
N SER A 231 4.31 1.97 7.25
CA SER A 231 3.00 1.33 7.38
C SER A 231 2.82 0.55 8.68
N CYS A 232 1.63 0.65 9.28
CA CYS A 232 1.27 -0.11 10.48
C CYS A 232 1.16 -1.61 10.15
N SER A 233 0.73 -1.93 8.93
CA SER A 233 0.64 -3.30 8.40
C SER A 233 1.99 -4.00 8.37
N GLN A 234 3.05 -3.34 7.87
CA GLN A 234 4.40 -3.92 7.85
C GLN A 234 4.88 -4.22 9.28
N LEU A 235 4.68 -3.29 10.23
CA LEU A 235 5.07 -3.49 11.62
C LEU A 235 4.37 -4.72 12.20
N PHE A 236 3.05 -4.80 12.04
CA PHE A 236 2.27 -5.94 12.54
C PHE A 236 2.72 -7.27 11.92
N ARG A 237 2.89 -7.35 10.59
CA ARG A 237 3.36 -8.56 9.90
C ARG A 237 4.76 -8.99 10.36
N THR A 238 5.65 -8.01 10.56
CA THR A 238 7.01 -8.27 11.07
C THR A 238 6.96 -8.81 12.49
N ALA A 239 6.15 -8.21 13.37
CA ALA A 239 5.93 -8.68 14.73
C ALA A 239 5.36 -10.11 14.74
N GLN A 240 4.38 -10.39 13.89
CA GLN A 240 3.77 -11.71 13.76
C GLN A 240 4.78 -12.78 13.33
N ARG A 241 5.57 -12.51 12.28
CA ARG A 241 6.61 -13.45 11.81
C ARG A 241 7.63 -13.75 12.89
N LEU A 242 8.12 -12.72 13.56
CA LEU A 242 9.12 -12.87 14.60
C LEU A 242 8.56 -13.54 15.86
N ALA A 243 7.30 -13.33 16.22
CA ALA A 243 6.65 -14.05 17.32
C ALA A 243 6.54 -15.55 17.03
N ARG A 244 6.13 -15.92 15.81
CA ARG A 244 6.00 -17.33 15.39
C ARG A 244 7.34 -18.05 15.33
N ALA A 245 8.39 -17.39 14.85
CA ALA A 245 9.73 -17.98 14.77
C ALA A 245 10.33 -18.37 16.13
N HIS A 246 9.81 -17.84 17.24
CA HIS A 246 10.26 -18.19 18.60
C HIS A 246 9.33 -19.19 19.31
N SER A 247 8.22 -19.59 18.67
CA SER A 247 7.29 -20.59 19.22
C SER A 247 7.65 -22.02 18.80
N HIS A 248 8.74 -22.19 18.05
CA HIS A 248 9.33 -23.45 17.59
C HIS A 248 10.78 -23.56 18.08
#